data_AF-A0A2V9N686-F1
#
_entry.id   AF-A0A2V9N686-F1
#
_cell.length_a   1.000
_cell.length_b   1.000
_cell.length_c   1.000
_cell.angle_alpha   90.00
_cell.angle_beta   90.00
_cell.angle_gamma   90.00
#
_symmetry.space_group_name_H-M   'P 1'
#
loop_
_entity.id
_entity.type
_entity.pdbx_description
1 polymer ?
#
loop_
_entity_poly.entity_id
_entity_poly.type
_entity_poly.pdbx_seq_one_letter_code
_entity_poly.pdbx_strand_id
1 'polypeptide(L)'
;MLAPIGYSRLMHPGGEVAAARAAGKAGIGYILSTISGHKMEDVKAAISGPAWYQLYLLGGREAAEDAIDRARRCGFRALVITVDTSVAGLRERDPRNGTRELLGDNLVPKIPFLPSIL
;
A
#
# COMPACT_ATOMS: atom_id res chain seq x y z
N MET A 1 -7.12 -15.02 4.05
CA MET A 1 -6.57 -14.05 3.08
C MET A 1 -5.96 -12.91 3.88
N LEU A 2 -4.87 -12.28 3.43
CA LEU A 2 -4.29 -11.10 4.10
C LEU A 2 -5.02 -9.82 3.66
N ALA A 3 -5.37 -8.97 4.63
CA ALA A 3 -6.00 -7.66 4.42
C ALA A 3 -5.04 -6.66 3.75
N PRO A 4 -5.54 -5.64 3.05
CA PRO A 4 -4.69 -4.65 2.39
C PRO A 4 -4.00 -3.74 3.42
N ILE A 5 -2.66 -3.76 3.41
CA ILE A 5 -1.82 -2.88 4.21
C ILE A 5 -0.91 -2.11 3.25
N GLY A 6 -0.94 -0.79 3.33
CA GLY A 6 -0.04 0.09 2.57
C GLY A 6 1.29 0.30 3.28
N TYR A 7 2.27 0.85 2.56
CA TYR A 7 3.59 1.20 3.09
C TYR A 7 4.35 0.04 3.75
N SER A 8 4.15 -1.20 3.32
CA SER A 8 4.78 -2.36 3.99
C SER A 8 6.31 -2.33 3.91
N ARG A 9 6.87 -1.58 2.95
CA ARG A 9 8.32 -1.32 2.86
C ARG A 9 8.91 -0.53 4.02
N LEU A 10 8.10 0.20 4.78
CA LEU A 10 8.55 0.84 6.02
C LEU A 10 8.82 -0.18 7.14
N MET A 11 8.18 -1.35 7.08
CA MET A 11 8.34 -2.41 8.08
C MET A 11 9.44 -3.39 7.69
N HIS A 12 9.52 -3.76 6.40
CA HIS A 12 10.51 -4.70 5.89
C HIS A 12 10.81 -4.43 4.42
N PRO A 13 12.08 -4.49 3.95
CA PRO A 13 12.43 -4.17 2.56
C PRO A 13 11.64 -4.95 1.51
N GLY A 14 11.34 -6.23 1.77
CA GLY A 14 10.54 -7.08 0.89
C GLY A 14 9.04 -6.76 0.84
N GLY A 15 8.52 -5.97 1.79
CA GLY A 15 7.16 -5.43 1.85
C GLY A 15 6.04 -6.36 1.33
N GLU A 16 5.23 -5.81 0.44
CA GLU A 16 4.04 -6.45 -0.14
C GLU A 16 4.38 -7.72 -0.95
N VAL A 17 5.54 -7.75 -1.61
CA VAL A 17 6.01 -8.92 -2.38
C VAL A 17 6.29 -10.11 -1.46
N ALA A 18 6.95 -9.85 -0.32
CA ALA A 18 7.21 -10.87 0.69
C ALA A 18 5.90 -11.36 1.34
N ALA A 19 4.98 -10.44 1.65
CA ALA A 19 3.68 -10.78 2.22
C ALA A 19 2.80 -11.61 1.28
N ALA A 20 2.73 -11.25 -0.01
CA ALA A 20 1.99 -12.01 -1.02
C ALA A 20 2.58 -13.42 -1.21
N ARG A 21 3.91 -13.56 -1.22
CA ARG A 21 4.58 -14.86 -1.26
C ARG A 21 4.24 -15.72 -0.05
N ALA A 22 4.25 -15.13 1.16
CA ALA A 22 3.89 -15.82 2.38
C ALA A 22 2.42 -16.27 2.38
N ALA A 23 1.51 -15.41 1.93
CA ALA A 23 0.09 -15.75 1.77
C ALA A 23 -0.09 -16.95 0.83
N GLY A 24 0.57 -16.94 -0.33
CA GLY A 24 0.54 -18.05 -1.29
C GLY A 24 1.07 -19.36 -0.70
N LYS A 25 2.19 -19.32 0.04
CA LYS A 25 2.73 -20.50 0.75
C LYS A 25 1.78 -21.05 1.81
N ALA A 26 1.03 -20.17 2.47
CA ALA A 26 0.03 -20.54 3.46
C ALA A 26 -1.33 -20.97 2.85
N GLY A 27 -1.45 -21.00 1.52
CA GLY A 27 -2.68 -21.40 0.82
C GLY A 27 -3.81 -20.39 0.96
N ILE A 28 -3.52 -19.13 1.36
CA ILE A 28 -4.51 -18.07 1.50
C ILE A 28 -4.30 -16.98 0.43
N GLY A 29 -5.36 -16.24 0.12
CA GLY A 29 -5.23 -15.11 -0.80
C GLY A 29 -4.52 -13.88 -0.20
N TYR A 30 -4.32 -12.87 -1.05
CA TYR A 30 -3.73 -11.57 -0.69
C TYR A 30 -4.52 -10.41 -1.31
N ILE A 31 -4.65 -9.30 -0.57
CA ILE A 31 -5.24 -8.05 -1.09
C ILE A 31 -4.13 -6.99 -1.14
N LEU A 32 -3.83 -6.45 -2.34
CA LEU A 32 -2.84 -5.40 -2.53
C LEU A 32 -3.46 -4.02 -2.27
N SER A 33 -2.83 -3.20 -1.43
CA SER A 33 -3.21 -1.79 -1.19
C SER A 33 -2.90 -0.90 -2.39
N THR A 34 -3.71 0.15 -2.61
CA THR A 34 -3.37 1.24 -3.55
C THR A 34 -2.03 1.90 -3.17
N ILE A 35 -1.76 2.01 -1.87
CA ILE A 35 -0.58 2.67 -1.32
C ILE A 35 0.52 1.62 -1.08
N SER A 36 0.85 0.86 -2.12
CA SER A 36 1.88 -0.18 -2.11
C SER A 36 3.28 0.43 -2.29
N GLY A 37 4.27 -0.09 -1.57
CA GLY A 37 5.68 0.25 -1.79
C GLY A 37 6.32 -0.45 -3.01
N HIS A 38 5.59 -1.37 -3.65
CA HIS A 38 6.04 -2.18 -4.78
C HIS A 38 5.09 -2.07 -5.98
N LYS A 39 5.62 -2.38 -7.18
CA LYS A 39 4.81 -2.49 -8.39
C LYS A 39 3.82 -3.66 -8.25
N MET A 40 2.60 -3.47 -8.76
CA MET A 40 1.55 -4.48 -8.64
C MET A 40 1.88 -5.78 -9.39
N GLU A 41 2.66 -5.69 -10.47
CA GLU A 41 3.15 -6.82 -11.25
C GLU A 41 4.03 -7.73 -10.39
N ASP A 42 4.98 -7.15 -9.63
CA ASP A 42 5.90 -7.87 -8.78
C ASP A 42 5.16 -8.60 -7.65
N VAL A 43 4.18 -7.91 -7.05
CA VAL A 43 3.34 -8.49 -5.99
C VAL A 43 2.49 -9.63 -6.55
N LYS A 44 1.88 -9.45 -7.73
CA LYS A 44 1.04 -10.47 -8.35
C LYS A 44 1.84 -11.68 -8.82
N ALA A 45 3.07 -11.48 -9.29
CA ALA A 45 3.99 -12.57 -9.66
C ALA A 45 4.43 -13.39 -8.43
N ALA A 46 4.43 -12.79 -7.24
CA ALA A 46 4.84 -13.46 -6.01
C ALA A 46 3.79 -14.44 -5.44
N ILE A 47 2.55 -14.43 -5.95
CA ILE A 47 1.46 -15.27 -5.47
C ILE A 47 0.72 -15.98 -6.63
N SER A 48 0.63 -17.31 -6.54
CA SER A 48 -0.16 -18.15 -7.46
C SER A 48 -1.64 -18.28 -7.08
N GLY A 49 -1.99 -17.98 -5.82
CA GLY A 49 -3.35 -18.01 -5.30
C GLY A 49 -4.17 -16.73 -5.57
N PRO A 50 -5.37 -16.61 -4.95
CA PRO A 50 -6.25 -15.46 -5.14
C PRO A 50 -5.56 -14.14 -4.76
N ALA A 51 -5.55 -13.18 -5.69
CA ALA A 51 -5.03 -11.85 -5.49
C ALA A 51 -6.10 -10.81 -5.85
N TRP A 52 -6.39 -9.91 -4.92
CA TRP A 52 -7.34 -8.81 -5.09
C TRP A 52 -6.63 -7.45 -4.98
N TYR A 53 -7.25 -6.41 -5.52
CA TYR A 53 -6.71 -5.06 -5.47
C TYR A 53 -7.65 -4.16 -4.66
N GLN A 54 -7.11 -3.48 -3.67
CA GLN A 54 -7.81 -2.48 -2.87
C GLN A 54 -7.59 -1.10 -3.46
N LEU A 55 -8.69 -0.33 -3.57
CA LEU A 55 -8.74 1.00 -4.14
C LEU A 55 -9.03 2.08 -3.10
N TYR A 56 -8.11 3.04 -3.00
CA TYR A 56 -8.38 4.41 -2.58
C TYR A 56 -8.49 5.30 -3.82
N LEU A 57 -9.45 6.23 -3.84
CA LEU A 57 -9.61 7.24 -4.91
C LEU A 57 -8.56 8.36 -4.77
N LEU A 58 -7.28 8.01 -4.92
CA LEU A 58 -6.16 8.94 -4.91
C LEU A 58 -5.87 9.42 -6.34
N GLY A 59 -5.67 10.72 -6.52
CA GLY A 59 -5.37 11.30 -7.84
C GLY A 59 -6.60 11.50 -8.74
N GLY A 60 -7.81 11.24 -8.23
CA GLY A 60 -9.05 11.44 -8.98
C GLY A 60 -9.47 10.23 -9.81
N ARG A 61 -10.52 10.41 -10.62
CA ARG A 61 -11.19 9.33 -11.34
C ARG A 61 -10.31 8.66 -12.39
N GLU A 62 -9.61 9.46 -13.20
CA GLU A 62 -8.74 8.95 -14.28
C GLU A 62 -7.64 8.04 -13.73
N ALA A 63 -6.93 8.49 -12.68
CA ALA A 63 -5.90 7.70 -12.01
C ALA A 63 -6.45 6.39 -11.42
N ALA A 64 -7.68 6.42 -10.89
CA ALA A 64 -8.34 5.22 -10.38
C ALA A 64 -8.72 4.24 -11.50
N GLU A 65 -9.24 4.72 -12.63
CA GLU A 65 -9.59 3.90 -13.79
C GLU A 65 -8.34 3.23 -14.38
N ASP A 66 -7.25 3.99 -14.54
CA ASP A 66 -5.95 3.46 -14.98
C ASP A 66 -5.40 2.39 -14.03
N ALA A 67 -5.50 2.62 -12.72
CA ALA A 67 -5.06 1.67 -11.70
C ALA A 67 -5.89 0.38 -11.73
N ILE A 68 -7.23 0.48 -11.88
CA ILE A 68 -8.13 -0.67 -12.01
C ILE A 68 -7.78 -1.48 -13.27
N ASP A 69 -7.58 -0.81 -14.40
CA ASP A 69 -7.25 -1.48 -15.66
C ASP A 69 -5.87 -2.14 -15.63
N ARG A 70 -4.88 -1.51 -14.98
CA ARG A 70 -3.58 -2.12 -14.74
C ARG A 70 -3.68 -3.34 -13.82
N ALA A 71 -4.47 -3.26 -12.74
CA ALA A 71 -4.68 -4.38 -11.83
C ALA A 71 -5.38 -5.55 -12.54
N ARG A 72 -6.40 -5.27 -13.35
CA ARG A 72 -7.08 -6.28 -14.18
C ARG A 72 -6.09 -6.96 -15.12
N ARG A 73 -5.23 -6.20 -15.83
CA ARG A 73 -4.20 -6.74 -16.73
C ARG A 73 -3.17 -7.61 -16.02
N CYS A 74 -2.82 -7.30 -14.79
CA CYS A 74 -1.93 -8.14 -13.97
C CYS A 74 -2.60 -9.46 -13.53
N GLY A 75 -3.93 -9.54 -13.58
CA GLY A 75 -4.70 -10.72 -13.17
C GLY A 75 -5.22 -10.67 -11.73
N PHE A 76 -5.36 -9.47 -11.15
CA PHE A 76 -6.14 -9.31 -9.92
C PHE A 76 -7.62 -9.59 -10.21
N ARG A 77 -8.27 -10.37 -9.33
CA ARG A 77 -9.58 -11.00 -9.62
C ARG A 77 -10.77 -10.30 -8.99
N ALA A 78 -10.55 -9.40 -8.04
CA ALA A 78 -11.59 -8.60 -7.42
C ALA A 78 -11.04 -7.22 -7.04
N LEU A 79 -11.96 -6.26 -6.98
CA LEU A 79 -11.73 -4.91 -6.50
C LEU A 79 -12.31 -4.77 -5.09
N VAL A 80 -11.54 -4.20 -4.17
CA VAL A 80 -11.95 -3.93 -2.79
C VAL A 80 -11.96 -2.41 -2.61
N ILE A 81 -13.14 -1.80 -2.51
CA ILE A 81 -13.23 -0.34 -2.40
C ILE A 81 -13.25 0.05 -0.93
N THR A 82 -12.33 0.91 -0.52
CA THR A 82 -12.32 1.45 0.85
C THR A 82 -13.19 2.70 0.90
N VAL A 83 -14.30 2.64 1.64
CA VAL A 83 -15.32 3.71 1.72
C VAL A 83 -15.36 4.44 3.07
N ASP A 84 -14.56 4.01 4.03
CA ASP A 84 -14.55 4.52 5.40
C ASP A 84 -13.50 5.62 5.65
N THR A 85 -12.66 5.91 4.65
CA THR A 85 -11.50 6.82 4.78
C THR A 85 -11.60 7.95 3.75
N SER A 86 -12.63 8.79 3.86
CA SER A 86 -12.79 10.00 3.03
C SER A 86 -11.78 11.09 3.38
N VAL A 87 -11.30 11.09 4.63
CA VAL A 87 -10.23 11.95 5.14
C VAL A 87 -9.24 11.09 5.93
N ALA A 88 -8.01 11.57 6.06
CA ALA A 88 -7.02 10.94 6.93
C ALA A 88 -7.51 11.00 8.39
N GLY A 89 -7.55 9.84 9.06
CA GLY A 89 -7.91 9.78 10.47
C GLY A 89 -6.86 10.44 11.37
N LEU A 90 -7.28 11.00 12.50
CA LEU A 90 -6.38 11.59 13.49
C LEU A 90 -5.69 10.49 14.31
N ARG A 91 -4.55 10.03 13.81
CA ARG A 91 -3.66 9.11 14.55
C ARG A 91 -2.64 9.94 15.28
N GLU A 92 -2.83 10.20 16.57
CA GLU A 92 -2.01 11.17 17.32
C GLU A 92 -0.49 10.94 17.29
N ARG A 93 -0.05 9.70 17.03
CA ARG A 93 1.37 9.38 16.87
C ARG A 93 1.95 9.95 15.57
N ASP A 94 1.16 10.05 14.51
CA ASP A 94 1.61 10.49 13.19
C ASP A 94 2.11 11.94 13.21
N PRO A 95 1.38 12.96 13.74
CA PRO A 95 1.90 14.31 13.83
C PRO A 95 3.01 14.46 14.89
N ARG A 96 2.96 13.69 15.99
CA ARG A 96 4.03 13.70 17.01
C ARG A 96 5.36 13.21 16.46
N ASN A 97 5.32 12.20 15.58
CA ASN A 97 6.50 11.59 14.97
C ASN A 97 6.84 12.20 13.60
N GLY A 98 6.10 13.23 13.15
CA GLY A 98 6.36 13.90 11.89
C GLY A 98 6.11 13.05 10.64
N THR A 99 5.21 12.06 10.70
CA THR A 99 4.95 11.13 9.58
C THR A 99 4.63 11.88 8.28
N ARG A 100 3.85 12.95 8.36
CA ARG A 100 3.50 13.79 7.20
C ARG A 100 4.73 14.49 6.62
N GLU A 101 5.54 15.06 7.48
CA GLU A 101 6.75 15.80 7.13
C GLU A 101 7.79 14.88 6.49
N LEU A 102 7.98 13.68 7.06
CA LEU A 102 8.93 12.68 6.60
C LEU A 102 8.57 12.09 5.24
N LEU A 103 7.28 11.91 4.97
CA LEU A 103 6.77 11.42 3.69
C LEU A 103 6.68 12.52 2.60
N GLY A 104 6.78 13.79 2.98
CA GLY A 104 6.74 14.91 2.03
C GLY A 104 8.03 15.10 1.24
N ASP A 105 8.00 15.92 0.19
CA ASP A 105 9.16 16.15 -0.67
C ASP A 105 10.15 17.19 -0.11
N ASN A 106 9.70 18.08 0.78
CA ASN A 106 10.54 19.13 1.36
C ASN A 106 11.42 18.58 2.48
N LEU A 107 12.72 18.86 2.43
CA LEU A 107 13.70 18.41 3.41
C LEU A 107 13.71 19.22 4.71
N VAL A 108 13.38 20.52 4.66
CA VAL A 108 13.46 21.40 5.85
C VAL A 108 12.51 20.93 6.97
N PRO A 109 11.23 20.60 6.70
CA PRO A 109 10.32 20.10 7.73
C PRO A 109 10.72 18.74 8.32
N LYS A 110 11.65 18.00 7.68
CA LYS A 110 12.12 16.69 8.19
C LYS A 110 13.15 16.83 9.30
N ILE A 111 13.88 17.95 9.36
CA ILE A 111 15.02 18.16 10.26
C ILE A 111 14.67 17.84 11.73
N PRO A 112 13.54 18.29 12.30
CA PRO A 112 13.21 18.01 13.70
C PRO A 112 13.01 16.51 14.01
N PHE A 113 12.76 15.68 13.00
CA PHE A 113 12.40 14.27 13.15
C PHE A 113 13.52 13.29 12.78
N LEU A 114 14.64 13.79 12.23
CA LEU A 114 15.81 12.96 11.87
C LEU A 114 16.39 12.15 13.04
N PRO A 115 16.48 12.67 14.29
CA PRO A 115 17.01 11.89 15.42
C PRO A 115 16.21 10.63 15.75
N SER A 116 14.97 10.53 15.27
CA SER A 116 14.08 9.38 15.52
C SER A 116 14.20 8.27 14.48
N ILE A 117 14.99 8.50 13.42
CA ILE A 117 15.13 7.59 12.26
C ILE A 117 16.55 7.00 12.17
N LEU A 118 17.54 7.73 12.68
CA LEU A 118 18.94 7.32 12.80
C LEU A 118 19.15 6.48 14.06
#